data_AF-A0A368KPT0-F1
#
_entry.id   AF-A0A368KPT0-F1
#
_cell.length_a   1.000
_cell.length_b   1.000
_cell.length_c   1.000
_cell.angle_alpha   90.00
_cell.angle_beta   90.00
_cell.angle_gamma   90.00
#
_symmetry.space_group_name_H-M   'P 1'
#
loop_
_entity.id
_entity.type
_entity.pdbx_description
1 polymer ?
#
loop_
_entity_poly.entity_id
_entity_poly.type
_entity_poly.pdbx_seq_one_letter_code
_entity_poly.pdbx_strand_id
1 'polypeptide(L)'
;MSDDIPMISLVRKGTKKYPRYVLMKADTLRNPNYWTGLGWSVNETAALLFDDLNDAAWVYNDLMTDALSDRPCHRFIAPLYIEMYGDRPDLADLRSWLEKAVRVVVDAPRHGSGPQDSVGIMILDTEDTKPV
;
A
#
# COMPACT_ATOMS: atom_id res chain seq x y z
N MET A 1 14.39 13.71 -18.42
CA MET A 1 14.56 12.25 -18.34
C MET A 1 13.33 11.74 -17.61
N SER A 2 12.66 10.71 -18.13
CA SER A 2 11.58 10.06 -17.38
C SER A 2 12.26 9.45 -16.16
N ASP A 3 12.15 10.09 -15.00
CA ASP A 3 12.56 9.44 -13.76
C ASP A 3 11.63 8.25 -13.59
N ASP A 4 12.15 7.04 -13.78
CA ASP A 4 11.34 5.83 -13.71
C ASP A 4 10.60 5.77 -12.38
N ILE A 5 9.32 5.40 -12.44
CA ILE A 5 8.49 5.20 -11.24
C ILE A 5 9.24 4.23 -10.33
N PRO A 6 9.56 4.61 -9.08
CA PRO A 6 10.36 3.75 -8.23
C PRO A 6 9.57 2.48 -7.90
N MET A 7 10.20 1.34 -8.17
CA MET A 7 9.65 0.04 -7.76
C MET A 7 9.95 -0.16 -6.27
N ILE A 8 9.01 0.25 -5.42
CA ILE A 8 9.03 -0.07 -3.99
C ILE A 8 8.36 -1.44 -3.80
N SER A 9 8.91 -2.26 -2.91
CA SER A 9 8.41 -3.60 -2.60
C SER A 9 8.36 -3.80 -1.10
N LEU A 10 7.27 -4.39 -0.62
CA LEU A 10 7.11 -4.84 0.77
C LEU A 10 7.53 -6.30 0.87
N VAL A 11 8.58 -6.57 1.64
CA VAL A 11 9.20 -7.90 1.74
C VAL A 11 9.13 -8.41 3.17
N ARG A 12 8.70 -9.67 3.33
CA ARG A 12 8.68 -10.34 4.63
C ARG A 12 10.04 -10.98 4.93
N LYS A 13 10.63 -10.64 6.08
CA LYS A 13 11.93 -11.16 6.58
C LYS A 13 11.79 -12.02 7.84
N GLY A 14 10.68 -11.91 8.56
CA GLY A 14 10.41 -12.68 9.78
C GLY A 14 9.84 -14.09 9.56
N THR A 15 9.64 -14.82 10.66
CA THR A 15 9.06 -16.19 10.63
C THR A 15 7.54 -16.16 10.46
N LYS A 16 6.87 -17.32 10.36
CA LYS A 16 5.39 -17.40 10.35
C LYS A 16 4.78 -17.00 11.69
N LYS A 17 5.46 -17.30 12.79
CA LYS A 17 5.01 -16.96 14.13
C LYS A 17 5.29 -15.50 14.48
N TYR A 18 6.39 -14.95 13.97
CA TYR A 18 6.82 -13.57 14.20
C TYR A 18 7.18 -12.94 12.87
N PRO A 19 6.17 -12.53 12.07
CA PRO A 19 6.43 -11.86 10.81
C PRO A 19 7.10 -10.51 11.08
N ARG A 20 7.99 -10.14 10.16
CA ARG A 20 8.63 -8.83 10.10
C ARG A 20 8.65 -8.42 8.64
N TYR A 21 8.39 -7.15 8.39
CA TYR A 21 8.30 -6.58 7.06
C TYR A 21 9.31 -5.45 6.91
N VAL A 22 9.87 -5.33 5.72
CA VAL A 22 10.75 -4.24 5.32
C VAL A 22 10.29 -3.70 3.98
N LEU A 23 10.50 -2.41 3.76
CA LEU A 23 10.30 -1.79 2.46
C LEU A 23 11.65 -1.67 1.75
N MET A 24 11.70 -2.07 0.48
CA MET A 24 12.88 -1.92 -0.36
C MET A 24 12.53 -1.28 -1.68
N LYS A 25 13.41 -0.45 -2.22
CA LYS A 25 13.42 -0.08 -3.63
C LYS A 25 14.51 -0.88 -4.35
N ALA A 26 14.23 -1.30 -5.58
CA ALA A 26 15.24 -1.90 -6.44
C ALA A 26 15.35 -1.10 -7.73
N ASP A 27 16.59 -0.84 -8.16
CA ASP A 27 16.87 -0.35 -9.50
C ASP A 27 16.81 -1.51 -10.52
N THR A 28 17.02 -1.19 -11.79
CA THR A 28 17.07 -2.16 -12.91
C THR A 28 18.16 -3.22 -12.74
N LEU A 29 19.17 -2.97 -11.91
CA LEU A 29 20.28 -3.88 -11.61
C LEU A 29 20.06 -4.70 -10.32
N ARG A 30 18.87 -4.59 -9.71
CA ARG A 30 18.51 -5.26 -8.44
C ARG A 30 19.40 -4.88 -7.27
N ASN A 31 19.90 -3.64 -7.21
CA ASN A 31 20.59 -3.13 -6.02
C ASN A 31 19.55 -2.69 -4.99
N PRO A 32 19.28 -3.48 -3.92
CA PRO A 32 18.24 -3.14 -2.98
C PRO A 32 18.69 -1.97 -2.12
N ASN A 33 17.83 -0.97 -1.97
CA ASN A 33 17.94 0.02 -0.91
C ASN A 33 16.73 -0.14 0.02
N TYR A 34 17.00 -0.14 1.32
CA TYR A 34 16.03 -0.40 2.36
C TYR A 34 15.58 0.91 3.02
N TRP A 35 14.29 1.02 3.29
CA TRP A 35 13.75 2.15 4.02
C TRP A 35 14.15 2.08 5.49
N THR A 36 14.69 3.17 6.03
CA THR A 36 15.16 3.24 7.42
C THR A 36 14.20 3.99 8.35
N GLY A 37 13.09 4.51 7.82
CA GLY A 37 12.21 5.46 8.52
C GLY A 37 12.59 6.92 8.31
N LEU A 38 13.84 7.20 7.94
CA LEU A 38 14.36 8.55 7.67
C LEU A 38 14.84 8.73 6.22
N GLY A 39 15.07 7.64 5.51
CA GLY A 39 15.62 7.64 4.17
C GLY A 39 15.89 6.23 3.64
N TRP A 40 16.69 6.16 2.59
CA TRP A 40 17.07 4.91 1.93
C TRP A 40 18.53 4.55 2.22
N SER A 41 18.80 3.27 2.49
CA SER A 41 20.14 2.75 2.78
C SER A 41 20.41 1.46 2.03
N VAL A 42 21.63 1.27 1.53
CA VAL A 42 22.08 -0.03 0.98
C VAL A 42 22.31 -1.10 2.05
N ASN A 43 22.40 -0.69 3.32
CA ASN A 43 22.61 -1.61 4.43
C ASN A 43 21.27 -2.16 4.94
N GLU A 44 20.99 -3.44 4.67
CA GLU A 44 19.77 -4.12 5.12
C GLU A 44 19.59 -4.08 6.65
N THR A 45 20.68 -4.08 7.42
CA THR A 45 20.58 -4.05 8.90
C THR A 45 20.09 -2.71 9.45
N ALA A 46 20.12 -1.65 8.64
CA ALA A 46 19.54 -0.35 8.98
C ALA A 46 18.06 -0.23 8.58
N ALA A 47 17.47 -1.27 7.98
CA ALA A 47 16.08 -1.26 7.56
C ALA A 47 15.14 -1.13 8.76
N LEU A 48 14.14 -0.27 8.64
CA LEU A 48 13.03 -0.22 9.57
C LEU A 48 12.23 -1.52 9.46
N LEU A 49 12.15 -2.24 10.57
CA LEU A 49 11.41 -3.50 10.68
C LEU A 49 10.02 -3.22 11.24
N PHE A 50 9.01 -3.44 10.41
CA PHE A 50 7.61 -3.40 10.84
C PHE A 50 7.21 -4.77 11.37
N ASP A 51 6.48 -4.81 12.47
CA ASP A 51 5.87 -6.01 13.02
C ASP A 51 4.42 -6.21 12.55
N ASP A 52 3.75 -5.15 12.11
CA ASP A 52 2.45 -5.20 11.45
C ASP A 52 2.52 -4.92 9.93
N LEU A 53 1.68 -5.62 9.16
CA LEU A 53 1.62 -5.46 7.70
C LEU A 53 0.91 -4.18 7.28
N ASN A 54 -0.09 -3.70 8.04
CA ASN A 54 -0.78 -2.44 7.73
C ASN A 54 0.18 -1.27 7.86
N ASP A 55 0.94 -1.21 8.95
CA ASP A 55 1.87 -0.10 9.20
C ASP A 55 2.88 0.01 8.05
N ALA A 56 3.44 -1.13 7.62
CA ALA A 56 4.33 -1.19 6.48
C ALA A 56 3.63 -0.76 5.16
N ALA A 57 2.36 -1.12 4.97
CA ALA A 57 1.60 -0.76 3.77
C ALA A 57 1.23 0.73 3.73
N TRP A 58 0.97 1.35 4.87
CA TRP A 58 0.74 2.80 4.97
C TRP A 58 2.00 3.58 4.58
N VAL A 59 3.15 3.23 5.18
CA VAL A 59 4.42 3.87 4.82
C VAL A 59 4.77 3.63 3.35
N TYR A 60 4.47 2.44 2.80
CA TYR A 60 4.61 2.18 1.37
C TYR A 60 3.77 3.15 0.52
N ASN A 61 2.50 3.34 0.86
CA ASN A 61 1.62 4.24 0.13
C ASN A 61 2.09 5.70 0.20
N ASP A 62 2.56 6.15 1.36
CA ASP A 62 3.12 7.49 1.53
C ASP A 62 4.35 7.68 0.64
N LEU A 63 5.30 6.74 0.69
CA LEU A 63 6.51 6.79 -0.14
C LEU A 63 6.20 6.77 -1.64
N MET A 64 5.21 5.99 -2.06
CA MET A 64 4.76 5.96 -3.45
C MET A 64 4.06 7.27 -3.85
N THR A 65 3.25 7.85 -2.98
CA THR A 65 2.53 9.11 -3.24
C THR A 65 3.52 10.27 -3.33
N ASP A 66 4.49 10.33 -2.43
CA ASP A 66 5.57 11.33 -2.45
C ASP A 66 6.39 11.24 -3.73
N ALA A 67 6.74 10.01 -4.15
CA ALA A 67 7.49 9.77 -5.38
C ALA A 67 6.73 10.12 -6.67
N LEU A 68 5.41 10.29 -6.60
CA LEU A 68 4.55 10.65 -7.73
C LEU A 68 4.00 12.08 -7.62
N SER A 69 4.40 12.83 -6.59
CA SER A 69 3.83 14.13 -6.23
C SER A 69 4.01 15.22 -7.29
N ASP A 70 5.02 15.08 -8.16
CA ASP A 70 5.31 15.98 -9.28
C ASP A 70 4.56 15.64 -10.57
N ARG A 71 3.81 14.52 -10.59
CA ARG A 71 3.06 14.06 -11.76
C ARG A 71 1.59 14.50 -11.73
N PRO A 72 0.93 14.64 -12.91
CA PRO A 72 -0.50 14.87 -12.97
C PRO A 72 -1.29 13.77 -12.25
N CYS A 73 -2.14 14.17 -11.30
CA CYS A 73 -3.00 13.26 -10.55
C CYS A 73 -4.44 13.30 -11.10
N HIS A 74 -4.94 12.16 -11.57
CA HIS A 74 -6.34 11.99 -11.98
C HIS A 74 -7.04 11.05 -11.02
N ARG A 75 -8.12 11.51 -10.39
CA ARG A 75 -8.88 10.74 -9.39
C ARG A 75 -10.11 10.11 -10.01
N PHE A 76 -10.32 8.83 -9.72
CA PHE A 76 -11.50 8.06 -10.10
C PHE A 76 -12.14 7.46 -8.85
N ILE A 77 -13.47 7.33 -8.85
CA ILE A 77 -14.21 6.65 -7.79
C ILE A 77 -14.71 5.32 -8.34
N ALA A 78 -14.31 4.23 -7.71
CA ALA A 78 -14.81 2.88 -8.01
C ALA A 78 -15.69 2.42 -6.83
N PRO A 79 -17.00 2.21 -7.02
CA PRO A 79 -17.87 1.80 -5.92
C PRO A 79 -17.60 0.35 -5.50
N LEU A 80 -17.54 0.12 -4.19
CA LEU A 80 -17.48 -1.22 -3.58
C LEU A 80 -18.81 -1.49 -2.87
N TYR A 81 -19.45 -2.61 -3.21
CA TYR A 81 -20.68 -3.05 -2.54
C TYR A 81 -20.36 -4.05 -1.44
N ILE A 82 -20.97 -3.86 -0.28
CA ILE A 82 -20.82 -4.73 0.89
C ILE A 82 -22.19 -5.33 1.20
N GLU A 83 -22.29 -6.65 1.08
CA GLU A 83 -23.49 -7.38 1.46
C GLU A 83 -23.26 -8.07 2.80
N MET A 84 -24.23 -7.92 3.72
CA MET A 84 -24.20 -8.53 5.04
C MET A 84 -25.49 -9.30 5.30
N TYR A 85 -25.37 -10.49 5.87
CA TYR A 85 -26.50 -11.32 6.27
C TYR A 85 -26.60 -11.35 7.80
N GLY A 86 -27.75 -10.95 8.33
CA GLY A 86 -28.01 -10.87 9.77
C GLY A 86 -28.71 -9.57 10.16
N ASP A 87 -28.64 -9.23 11.45
CA ASP A 87 -29.13 -7.93 11.93
C ASP A 87 -28.33 -6.79 11.30
N ARG A 88 -29.02 -5.70 10.99
CA ARG A 88 -28.39 -4.52 10.38
C ARG A 88 -27.39 -3.91 11.38
N PRO A 89 -26.09 -3.85 11.05
CA PRO A 89 -25.11 -3.25 11.94
C PRO A 89 -25.34 -1.74 12.04
N ASP A 90 -24.87 -1.16 13.13
CA ASP A 90 -24.66 0.28 13.18
C ASP A 90 -23.57 0.69 12.17
N LEU A 91 -23.72 1.88 11.60
CA LEU A 91 -22.81 2.35 10.55
C LEU A 91 -21.38 2.59 11.09
N ALA A 92 -21.24 3.05 12.34
CA ALA A 92 -19.92 3.28 12.94
C ALA A 92 -19.18 1.96 13.19
N ASP A 93 -19.90 0.93 13.65
CA ASP A 93 -19.35 -0.40 13.86
C ASP A 93 -18.93 -1.04 12.53
N LEU A 94 -19.74 -0.87 11.47
CA LEU A 94 -19.39 -1.32 10.13
C LEU A 94 -18.12 -0.65 9.63
N ARG A 95 -17.98 0.67 9.76
CA ARG A 95 -16.77 1.42 9.34
C ARG A 95 -15.52 0.94 10.08
N SER A 96 -15.61 0.85 11.41
CA SER A 96 -14.52 0.35 12.26
C SER A 96 -14.10 -1.08 11.92
N TRP A 97 -15.05 -1.92 11.49
CA TRP A 97 -14.75 -3.25 10.98
C TRP A 97 -14.09 -3.21 9.60
N LEU A 98 -14.61 -2.42 8.65
CA LEU A 98 -14.05 -2.30 7.30
C LEU A 98 -12.60 -1.83 7.31
N GLU A 99 -12.27 -0.83 8.14
CA GLU A 99 -10.91 -0.31 8.33
C GLU A 99 -9.90 -1.39 8.74
N LYS A 100 -10.37 -2.42 9.46
CA LYS A 100 -9.53 -3.51 9.98
C LYS A 100 -9.55 -4.73 9.08
N ALA A 101 -10.69 -5.00 8.45
CA ALA A 101 -10.95 -6.25 7.74
C ALA A 101 -10.66 -6.17 6.24
N VAL A 102 -10.83 -4.99 5.63
CA VAL A 102 -10.70 -4.85 4.18
C VAL A 102 -9.31 -4.32 3.83
N ARG A 103 -8.66 -5.02 2.90
CA ARG A 103 -7.45 -4.53 2.25
C ARG A 103 -7.65 -4.57 0.74
N VAL A 104 -7.44 -3.45 0.08
CA VAL A 104 -7.42 -3.39 -1.38
C VAL A 104 -5.99 -3.63 -1.83
N VAL A 105 -5.77 -4.72 -2.57
CA VAL A 105 -4.45 -5.12 -3.05
C VAL A 105 -4.39 -5.00 -4.56
N VAL A 106 -3.40 -4.26 -5.06
CA VAL A 106 -3.07 -4.17 -6.48
C VAL A 106 -1.93 -5.15 -6.77
N ASP A 107 -2.22 -6.21 -7.55
CA ASP A 107 -1.20 -7.19 -7.98
C ASP A 107 -0.42 -6.66 -9.20
N ALA A 108 0.40 -5.63 -8.95
CA ALA A 108 1.20 -4.97 -9.98
C ALA A 108 2.20 -5.90 -10.71
N PRO A 109 2.85 -6.89 -10.06
CA PRO A 109 3.71 -7.84 -10.77
C PRO A 109 2.98 -8.64 -11.87
N ARG A 110 1.69 -8.91 -11.67
CA ARG A 110 0.88 -9.68 -12.63
C ARG A 110 0.15 -8.80 -13.66
N HIS A 111 -0.26 -7.60 -13.26
CA HIS A 111 -1.16 -6.77 -14.05
C HIS A 111 -0.58 -5.40 -14.47
N GLY A 112 0.65 -5.09 -14.06
CA GLY A 112 1.27 -3.77 -14.24
C GLY A 112 0.81 -2.75 -13.20
N SER A 113 1.48 -1.60 -13.17
CA SER A 113 1.18 -0.53 -12.20
C SER A 113 -0.05 0.29 -12.53
N GLY A 114 -0.55 0.23 -13.77
CA GLY A 114 -1.70 0.98 -14.25
C GLY A 114 -1.82 0.88 -15.78
N PRO A 115 -2.90 1.39 -16.38
CA PRO A 115 -3.00 1.48 -17.83
C PRO A 115 -1.97 2.47 -18.38
N GLN A 116 -1.33 2.12 -19.50
CA GLN A 116 -0.27 2.94 -20.11
C GLN A 116 0.88 3.21 -19.11
N ASP A 117 1.42 4.43 -19.05
CA ASP A 117 2.52 4.83 -18.15
C ASP A 117 2.01 5.41 -16.81
N SER A 118 0.81 5.01 -16.38
CA SER A 118 0.20 5.48 -15.13
C SER A 118 0.43 4.52 -13.95
N VAL A 119 0.33 5.07 -12.74
CA VAL A 119 0.33 4.29 -11.49
C VAL A 119 -1.03 4.41 -10.85
N GLY A 120 -1.70 3.28 -10.65
CA GLY A 120 -2.91 3.17 -9.88
C GLY A 120 -2.58 3.05 -8.40
N ILE A 121 -3.11 3.97 -7.60
CA ILE A 121 -3.17 3.86 -6.15
C ILE A 121 -4.64 3.67 -5.79
N MET A 122 -4.93 2.60 -5.03
CA MET A 122 -6.28 2.33 -4.55
C MET A 122 -6.36 2.67 -3.07
N ILE A 123 -7.33 3.51 -2.73
CA ILE A 123 -7.61 3.93 -1.35
C ILE A 123 -9.06 3.53 -1.06
N LEU A 124 -9.26 2.83 0.05
CA LEU A 124 -10.58 2.63 0.62
C LEU A 124 -10.84 3.76 1.62
N ASP A 125 -11.77 4.64 1.30
CA ASP A 125 -12.27 5.65 2.23
C ASP A 125 -13.59 5.14 2.85
N THR A 126 -13.52 4.78 4.13
CA THR A 126 -14.67 4.25 4.88
C THR A 126 -15.62 5.35 5.36
N GLU A 127 -15.21 6.63 5.37
CA GLU A 127 -16.07 7.75 5.78
C GLU A 127 -17.22 7.99 4.81
N ASP A 128 -17.01 7.68 3.53
CA ASP A 128 -18.03 7.74 2.48
C ASP A 128 -18.95 6.51 2.47
N THR A 129 -18.78 5.56 3.41
CA THR A 129 -19.69 4.41 3.56
C THR A 129 -21.08 4.91 3.95
N LYS A 130 -22.07 4.58 3.12
CA LYS A 130 -23.47 4.98 3.30
C LYS A 130 -24.40 3.78 3.08
N PRO A 131 -25.55 3.74 3.79
CA PRO A 131 -26.57 2.75 3.50
C PRO A 131 -27.12 2.96 2.09
N VAL A 132 -27.43 1.85 1.43
CA VAL A 132 -28.20 1.83 0.17
C VAL A 132 -29.69 1.91 0.49
#